data_AF-A0A9E2RT59-F1
#
_entry.id   AF-A0A9E2RT59-F1
#
_cell.length_a   1.000
_cell.length_b   1.000
_cell.length_c   1.000
_cell.angle_alpha   90.00
_cell.angle_beta   90.00
_cell.angle_gamma   90.00
#
_symmetry.space_group_name_H-M   'P 1'
#
loop_
_entity.id
_entity.type
_entity.pdbx_description
1 polymer ?
#
loop_
_entity_poly.entity_id
_entity_poly.type
_entity_poly.pdbx_seq_one_letter_code
_entity_poly.pdbx_strand_id
1 'polypeptide(L)'
;MNLRQHKLVQLTLVLLSEGMTPHKLALTLALGLLLGAIPVLGTTTVLCALAAVVFRLNLPLIEAVQFLAYPLQLLLLIPFMQAGQWIFRQPPLPFTRVELLALLHSGWRYAIEQLWLFSLHGVVAWLLLGGAGALLVYVVVRPILGYTLGRRQAGHKPAPNGS
;
A
#
# COMPACT_ATOMS: atom_id res chain seq x y z
N MET A 1 -8.39 -6.71 -19.23
CA MET A 1 -8.36 -5.28 -18.82
C MET A 1 -8.23 -4.43 -20.07
N ASN A 2 -9.25 -3.63 -20.40
CA ASN A 2 -9.33 -2.90 -21.67
C ASN A 2 -8.58 -1.56 -21.60
N LEU A 3 -7.94 -1.12 -22.70
CA LEU A 3 -7.16 0.14 -22.77
C LEU A 3 -7.93 1.39 -22.27
N ARG A 4 -9.27 1.39 -22.35
CA ARG A 4 -10.13 2.48 -21.84
C ARG A 4 -10.07 2.62 -20.31
N GLN A 5 -9.96 1.51 -19.57
CA GLN A 5 -9.92 1.54 -18.11
C GLN A 5 -8.62 2.16 -17.58
N HIS A 6 -7.49 1.86 -18.21
CA HIS A 6 -6.20 2.46 -17.86
C HIS A 6 -6.21 3.98 -18.02
N LYS A 7 -6.83 4.47 -19.10
CA LYS A 7 -6.91 5.91 -19.37
C LYS A 7 -7.78 6.64 -18.35
N LEU A 8 -8.88 6.03 -17.93
CA LEU A 8 -9.76 6.58 -16.89
C LEU A 8 -9.07 6.65 -15.53
N VAL A 9 -8.42 5.56 -15.09
CA VAL A 9 -7.69 5.54 -13.81
C VAL A 9 -6.59 6.60 -13.79
N GLN A 10 -5.82 6.72 -14.87
CA GLN A 10 -4.79 7.76 -14.96
C GLN A 10 -5.39 9.17 -14.89
N LEU A 11 -6.50 9.41 -15.59
CA LEU A 11 -7.16 10.71 -15.57
C LEU A 11 -7.67 11.08 -14.17
N THR A 12 -8.30 10.12 -13.47
CA THR A 12 -8.78 10.33 -12.11
C THR A 12 -7.63 10.61 -11.14
N LEU A 13 -6.52 9.86 -11.24
CA LEU A 13 -5.33 10.11 -10.42
C LEU A 13 -4.72 11.49 -10.68
N VAL A 14 -4.67 11.92 -11.95
CA VAL A 14 -4.20 13.27 -12.31
C VAL A 14 -5.07 14.34 -11.67
N LEU A 15 -6.39 14.23 -11.79
CA LEU A 15 -7.35 15.16 -11.18
C LEU A 15 -7.24 15.20 -9.65
N LEU A 16 -7.09 14.03 -9.01
CA LEU A 16 -6.92 13.93 -7.56
C LEU A 16 -5.57 14.51 -7.08
N SER A 17 -4.56 14.53 -7.95
CA SER A 17 -3.26 15.12 -7.65
C SER A 17 -3.16 16.61 -7.97
N GLU A 18 -4.16 17.21 -8.62
CA GLU A 18 -4.13 18.63 -8.96
C GLU A 18 -4.10 19.51 -7.72
N GLY A 19 -3.30 20.58 -7.76
CA GLY A 19 -3.09 21.49 -6.64
C GLY A 19 -2.22 20.95 -5.50
N MET A 20 -1.75 19.70 -5.56
CA MET A 20 -0.84 19.15 -4.54
C MET A 20 0.61 19.54 -4.79
N THR A 21 1.35 19.79 -3.71
CA THR A 21 2.81 19.95 -3.81
C THR A 21 3.46 18.60 -4.14
N PRO A 22 4.58 18.57 -4.89
CA PRO A 22 5.29 17.32 -5.21
C PRO A 22 5.64 16.50 -3.97
N HIS A 23 5.96 17.18 -2.87
CA HIS A 23 6.26 16.54 -1.59
C HIS A 23 5.04 15.81 -1.00
N LYS A 24 3.86 16.44 -0.98
CA LYS A 24 2.64 15.81 -0.48
C LYS A 24 2.20 14.63 -1.35
N LEU A 25 2.33 14.76 -2.68
CA LEU A 25 2.01 13.68 -3.60
C LEU A 25 2.89 12.45 -3.33
N ALA A 26 4.20 12.65 -3.16
CA ALA A 26 5.10 11.57 -2.83
C ALA A 26 4.83 10.95 -1.47
N LEU A 27 4.48 11.77 -0.46
CA LEU A 27 4.09 11.27 0.85
C LEU A 27 2.80 10.43 0.78
N THR A 28 1.80 10.86 -0.01
CA THR A 28 0.58 10.09 -0.26
C THR A 28 0.88 8.75 -0.92
N LEU A 29 1.73 8.73 -1.96
CA LEU A 29 2.11 7.50 -2.66
C LEU A 29 2.86 6.55 -1.72
N ALA A 30 3.83 7.07 -0.96
CA ALA A 30 4.62 6.26 -0.04
C ALA A 30 3.77 5.67 1.09
N LEU A 31 2.92 6.48 1.72
CA LEU A 31 2.05 6.01 2.81
C LEU A 31 0.96 5.07 2.29
N GLY A 32 0.32 5.37 1.16
CA GLY A 32 -0.70 4.49 0.58
C GLY A 32 -0.14 3.11 0.19
N LEU A 33 1.08 3.05 -0.33
CA LEU A 33 1.76 1.78 -0.65
C LEU A 33 2.22 1.04 0.61
N LEU A 34 2.84 1.75 1.56
CA LEU A 34 3.36 1.15 2.78
C LEU A 34 2.22 0.62 3.66
N LEU A 35 1.22 1.44 3.94
CA LEU A 35 0.06 1.06 4.75
C LEU A 35 -0.83 0.06 4.00
N GLY A 36 -0.99 0.21 2.69
CA GLY A 36 -1.74 -0.73 1.86
C GLY A 36 -1.10 -2.11 1.75
N ALA A 37 0.21 -2.26 1.99
CA ALA A 37 0.89 -3.55 1.98
C ALA A 37 0.82 -4.30 3.32
N ILE A 38 0.23 -3.71 4.38
CA ILE A 38 0.08 -4.37 5.68
C ILE A 38 -0.86 -5.59 5.52
N PRO A 39 -0.46 -6.79 5.95
CA PRO A 39 -1.24 -8.03 5.77
C PRO A 39 -2.40 -8.15 6.79
N VAL A 40 -3.17 -7.08 6.97
CA VAL A 40 -4.35 -7.05 7.85
C VAL A 40 -5.51 -6.42 7.10
N LEU A 41 -6.60 -7.16 6.95
CA LEU A 41 -7.78 -6.68 6.24
C LEU A 41 -8.51 -5.62 7.08
N GLY A 42 -8.95 -4.54 6.42
CA GLY A 42 -9.78 -3.49 7.01
C GLY A 42 -9.05 -2.45 7.87
N THR A 43 -7.89 -2.76 8.46
CA THR A 43 -7.11 -1.79 9.24
C THR A 43 -6.37 -0.80 8.37
N THR A 44 -5.94 -1.22 7.19
CA THR A 44 -5.18 -0.37 6.25
C THR A 44 -5.95 0.87 5.84
N THR A 45 -7.27 0.76 5.64
CA THR A 45 -8.15 1.90 5.31
C THR A 45 -8.22 2.89 6.47
N VAL A 46 -8.37 2.40 7.71
CA VAL A 46 -8.37 3.27 8.90
C VAL A 46 -7.03 3.98 9.04
N LEU A 47 -5.92 3.27 8.82
CA LEU A 47 -4.56 3.83 8.89
C LEU A 47 -4.31 4.85 7.77
N CYS A 48 -4.74 4.58 6.53
CA CYS A 48 -4.65 5.51 5.40
C CYS A 48 -5.49 6.76 5.64
N ALA A 49 -6.72 6.60 6.13
CA ALA A 49 -7.58 7.72 6.48
C ALA A 49 -6.97 8.59 7.59
N LEU A 50 -6.43 7.96 8.65
CA LEU A 50 -5.74 8.66 9.73
C LEU A 50 -4.51 9.41 9.20
N ALA A 51 -3.70 8.76 8.36
CA ALA A 51 -2.54 9.38 7.73
C ALA A 51 -2.94 10.58 6.86
N ALA A 52 -4.04 10.50 6.11
CA ALA A 52 -4.55 11.63 5.34
C ALA A 52 -4.93 12.82 6.22
N VAL A 53 -5.56 12.57 7.36
CA VAL A 53 -5.91 13.63 8.32
C VAL A 53 -4.66 14.24 8.96
N VAL A 54 -3.77 13.41 9.49
CA VAL A 54 -2.55 13.84 10.21
C VAL A 54 -1.62 14.64 9.30
N PHE A 55 -1.37 14.14 8.08
CA PHE A 55 -0.46 14.77 7.13
C PHE A 55 -1.17 15.76 6.18
N ARG A 56 -2.47 16.00 6.37
CA ARG A 56 -3.32 16.87 5.53
C ARG A 56 -3.15 16.54 4.03
N LEU A 57 -3.31 15.26 3.71
CA LEU A 57 -3.24 14.70 2.37
C LEU A 57 -4.62 14.60 1.74
N ASN A 58 -4.66 14.41 0.43
CA ASN A 58 -5.91 14.12 -0.29
C ASN A 58 -6.37 12.70 0.07
N LEU A 59 -7.44 12.60 0.86
CA LEU A 59 -8.01 11.33 1.33
C LEU A 59 -8.43 10.42 0.16
N PRO A 60 -9.23 10.88 -0.83
CA PRO A 60 -9.51 10.09 -2.03
C PRO A 60 -8.26 9.57 -2.75
N LEU A 61 -7.18 10.35 -2.78
CA LEU A 61 -5.94 9.93 -3.44
C LEU A 61 -5.21 8.83 -2.65
N ILE A 62 -5.09 8.93 -1.32
CA ILE A 62 -4.42 7.88 -0.53
C ILE A 62 -5.20 6.55 -0.60
N GLU A 63 -6.53 6.61 -0.56
CA GLU A 63 -7.40 5.45 -0.68
C GLU A 63 -7.30 4.83 -2.08
N ALA A 64 -7.19 5.65 -3.14
CA ALA A 64 -6.96 5.14 -4.48
C ALA A 64 -5.62 4.41 -4.60
N VAL A 65 -4.56 4.94 -3.99
CA VAL A 65 -3.24 4.29 -3.96
C VAL A 65 -3.29 2.98 -3.17
N GLN A 66 -3.95 2.99 -2.01
CA GLN A 66 -4.20 1.77 -1.24
C GLN A 66 -4.96 0.73 -2.07
N PHE A 67 -6.00 1.14 -2.77
CA PHE A 67 -6.80 0.25 -3.61
C PHE A 67 -5.97 -0.38 -4.74
N LEU A 68 -5.05 0.39 -5.32
CA LEU A 68 -4.08 -0.13 -6.29
C LEU A 68 -3.06 -1.08 -5.66
N ALA A 69 -2.72 -0.89 -4.39
CA ALA A 69 -1.87 -1.80 -3.63
C ALA A 69 -2.61 -3.08 -3.18
N TYR A 70 -3.94 -3.08 -3.16
CA TYR A 70 -4.76 -4.18 -2.65
C TYR A 70 -4.49 -5.55 -3.32
N PRO A 71 -4.34 -5.65 -4.66
CA PRO A 71 -3.96 -6.91 -5.30
C PRO A 71 -2.60 -7.43 -4.82
N LEU A 72 -1.64 -6.52 -4.62
CA LEU A 72 -0.33 -6.86 -4.07
C LEU A 72 -0.44 -7.27 -2.59
N GLN A 73 -1.29 -6.59 -1.82
CA GLN A 73 -1.60 -6.97 -0.44
C GLN A 73 -2.12 -8.41 -0.37
N LEU A 74 -3.08 -8.78 -1.23
CA LEU A 74 -3.62 -10.14 -1.28
C LEU A 74 -2.57 -11.18 -1.68
N LEU A 75 -1.71 -10.86 -2.65
CA LEU A 75 -0.61 -11.74 -3.06
C LEU A 75 0.39 -11.96 -1.92
N LEU A 76 0.70 -10.90 -1.17
CA LEU A 76 1.67 -10.92 -0.08
C LEU A 76 1.07 -11.36 1.27
N LEU A 77 -0.26 -11.41 1.39
CA LEU A 77 -0.97 -11.78 2.61
C LEU A 77 -0.54 -13.16 3.10
N ILE A 78 -0.69 -14.18 2.24
CA ILE A 78 -0.33 -15.58 2.55
C ILE A 78 1.16 -15.71 2.94
N PRO A 79 2.14 -15.24 2.15
CA PRO A 79 3.54 -15.41 2.50
C PRO A 79 3.93 -14.67 3.78
N PHE A 80 3.36 -13.48 4.06
CA PHE A 80 3.62 -12.80 5.32
C PHE A 80 3.03 -13.55 6.51
N MET A 81 1.81 -14.06 6.40
CA MET A 81 1.21 -14.85 7.49
C MET A 81 2.01 -16.13 7.76
N GLN A 82 2.46 -16.83 6.71
CA GLN A 82 3.32 -18.01 6.82
C GLN A 82 4.68 -17.68 7.45
N ALA A 83 5.33 -16.59 7.01
CA ALA A 83 6.57 -16.11 7.61
C ALA A 83 6.39 -15.76 9.09
N GLY A 84 5.27 -15.14 9.44
CA GLY A 84 4.89 -14.86 10.83
C GLY A 84 4.78 -16.14 11.65
N GLN A 85 4.03 -17.13 11.18
CA GLN A 85 3.91 -18.41 11.87
C GLN A 85 5.26 -19.10 12.05
N TRP A 86 6.14 -19.04 11.05
CA TRP A 86 7.50 -19.58 11.16
C TRP A 86 8.32 -18.87 12.25
N ILE A 87 8.25 -17.54 12.33
CA ILE A 87 8.91 -16.75 13.38
C ILE A 87 8.41 -17.14 14.78
N PHE A 88 7.10 -17.31 14.93
CA PHE A 88 6.47 -17.67 16.21
C PHE A 88 6.45 -19.18 16.48
N ARG A 89 7.03 -20.01 15.60
CA ARG A 89 7.00 -21.48 15.65
C ARG A 89 5.60 -22.07 15.83
N GLN A 90 4.62 -21.44 15.19
CA GLN A 90 3.22 -21.87 15.20
C GLN A 90 2.95 -22.87 14.07
N PRO A 91 1.94 -23.74 14.21
CA PRO A 91 1.51 -24.61 13.12
C PRO A 91 1.18 -23.80 11.86
N PRO A 92 1.52 -24.31 10.66
CA PRO A 92 1.19 -23.65 9.42
C PRO A 92 -0.34 -23.48 9.29
N LEU A 93 -0.74 -22.42 8.58
CA LEU A 93 -2.14 -22.11 8.32
C LEU A 93 -2.89 -23.32 7.76
N PRO A 94 -4.14 -23.56 8.23
CA PRO A 94 -4.99 -24.63 7.74
C PRO A 94 -5.55 -24.34 6.33
N PHE A 95 -4.68 -24.27 5.33
CA PHE A 95 -5.08 -24.01 3.94
C PHE A 95 -5.35 -25.29 3.15
N THR A 96 -5.22 -26.46 3.76
CA THR A 96 -5.66 -27.71 3.14
C THR A 96 -7.18 -27.70 3.03
N ARG A 97 -7.75 -28.25 1.94
CA ARG A 97 -9.21 -28.31 1.74
C ARG A 97 -9.96 -28.89 2.96
N VAL A 98 -9.37 -29.90 3.60
CA VAL A 98 -9.95 -30.54 4.79
C VAL A 98 -9.98 -29.60 5.99
N GLU A 99 -8.91 -28.85 6.22
CA GLU A 99 -8.80 -27.95 7.37
C GLU A 99 -9.61 -26.66 7.15
N LEU A 100 -9.71 -26.18 5.91
CA LEU A 100 -10.58 -25.08 5.54
C LEU A 100 -12.06 -25.45 5.74
N LEU A 101 -12.47 -26.66 5.34
CA LEU A 101 -13.82 -27.16 5.60
C LEU A 101 -14.08 -27.33 7.11
N ALA A 102 -13.10 -27.84 7.86
CA ALA A 102 -13.20 -27.94 9.32
C ALA A 102 -13.33 -26.56 9.98
N LEU A 103 -12.58 -25.55 9.51
CA LEU A 103 -12.65 -24.18 9.99
C LEU A 103 -14.01 -23.54 9.68
N LEU A 104 -14.54 -23.75 8.47
CA LEU A 104 -15.87 -23.26 8.10
C LEU A 104 -16.98 -23.94 8.93
N HIS A 105 -16.86 -25.23 9.20
CA HIS A 105 -17.79 -25.97 10.07
C HIS A 105 -17.71 -25.56 11.55
N SER A 106 -16.54 -25.10 12.02
CA SER A 106 -16.37 -24.59 13.40
C SER A 106 -17.06 -23.23 13.64
N GLY A 107 -17.60 -22.61 12.59
CA GLY A 107 -18.38 -21.38 12.65
C GLY A 107 -17.62 -20.16 12.14
N TRP A 108 -18.35 -19.26 11.46
CA TRP A 108 -17.79 -18.08 10.80
C TRP A 108 -17.06 -17.13 11.75
N ARG A 109 -17.48 -17.05 13.02
CA ARG A 109 -16.83 -16.20 14.04
C ARG A 109 -15.43 -16.68 14.37
N TYR A 110 -15.28 -17.98 14.65
CA TYR A 110 -14.00 -18.59 14.94
C TYR A 110 -13.04 -18.49 13.75
N ALA A 111 -13.55 -18.67 12.53
CA ALA A 111 -12.75 -18.49 11.32
C ALA A 111 -12.19 -17.05 11.20
N ILE A 112 -12.99 -16.03 11.51
CA ILE A 112 -12.56 -14.62 11.50
C ILE A 112 -11.53 -14.35 12.60
N GLU A 113 -11.75 -14.85 13.82
CA GLU A 113 -10.82 -14.69 14.94
C GLU A 113 -9.46 -15.31 14.62
N GLN A 114 -9.45 -16.52 14.06
CA GLN A 114 -8.23 -17.20 13.63
C GLN A 114 -7.54 -16.42 12.52
N LEU A 115 -8.29 -15.97 11.50
CA LEU A 115 -7.74 -15.16 10.41
C LEU A 115 -7.10 -13.86 10.94
N TRP A 116 -7.74 -13.22 11.93
CA TRP A 116 -7.22 -12.03 12.59
C TRP A 116 -5.91 -12.32 13.34
N LEU A 117 -5.88 -13.38 14.15
CA LEU A 117 -4.67 -13.80 14.86
C LEU A 117 -3.52 -14.09 13.89
N PHE A 118 -3.77 -14.86 12.83
CA PHE A 118 -2.76 -15.15 11.81
C PHE A 118 -2.29 -13.89 11.06
N SER A 119 -3.20 -12.94 10.81
CA SER A 119 -2.85 -11.64 10.23
C SER A 119 -1.90 -10.85 11.13
N LEU A 120 -2.10 -10.89 12.46
CA LEU A 120 -1.18 -10.24 13.43
C LEU A 120 0.22 -10.85 13.41
N HIS A 121 0.35 -12.18 13.28
CA HIS A 121 1.66 -12.81 13.08
C HIS A 121 2.31 -12.32 11.78
N GLY A 122 1.50 -12.18 10.72
CA GLY A 122 1.91 -11.58 9.45
C GLY A 122 2.38 -10.13 9.59
N VAL A 123 1.78 -9.32 10.47
CA VAL A 123 2.25 -7.95 10.76
C VAL A 123 3.65 -7.96 11.33
N VAL A 124 3.97 -8.89 12.22
CA VAL A 124 5.32 -8.96 12.80
C VAL A 124 6.34 -9.34 11.73
N ALA A 125 6.03 -10.31 10.86
CA ALA A 125 6.86 -10.61 9.70
C ALA A 125 6.98 -9.40 8.77
N TRP A 126 5.89 -8.66 8.54
CA TRP A 126 5.88 -7.42 7.78
C TRP A 126 6.67 -6.31 8.48
N LEU A 127 6.74 -6.21 9.80
CA LEU A 127 7.58 -5.21 10.48
C LEU A 127 9.06 -5.56 10.37
N LEU A 128 9.39 -6.85 10.51
CA LEU A 128 10.77 -7.36 10.43
C LEU A 128 11.32 -7.31 9.00
N LEU A 129 10.51 -7.68 8.01
CA LEU A 129 10.87 -7.63 6.58
C LEU A 129 10.53 -6.27 5.95
N GLY A 130 9.63 -5.50 6.55
CA GLY A 130 9.14 -4.22 6.04
C GLY A 130 10.13 -3.08 6.16
N GLY A 131 11.23 -3.25 6.89
CA GLY A 131 12.40 -2.40 6.69
C GLY A 131 12.86 -2.42 5.23
N ALA A 132 12.86 -3.59 4.58
CA ALA A 132 13.14 -3.71 3.15
C ALA A 132 11.96 -3.25 2.28
N GLY A 133 10.71 -3.44 2.74
CA GLY A 133 9.52 -2.93 2.05
C GLY A 133 9.45 -1.40 2.01
N ALA A 134 9.73 -0.72 3.13
CA ALA A 134 9.83 0.73 3.22
C ALA A 134 11.01 1.25 2.40
N LEU A 135 12.15 0.55 2.40
CA LEU A 135 13.29 0.87 1.54
C LEU A 135 12.93 0.69 0.06
N LEU A 136 12.22 -0.38 -0.31
CA LEU A 136 11.76 -0.64 -1.68
C LEU A 136 10.79 0.46 -2.14
N VAL A 137 9.80 0.81 -1.31
CA VAL A 137 8.89 1.92 -1.58
C VAL A 137 9.68 3.22 -1.73
N TYR A 138 10.63 3.51 -0.85
CA TYR A 138 11.49 4.68 -0.93
C TYR A 138 12.32 4.71 -2.24
N VAL A 139 12.91 3.58 -2.64
CA VAL A 139 13.71 3.42 -3.86
C VAL A 139 12.85 3.57 -5.11
N VAL A 140 11.63 3.05 -5.12
CA VAL A 140 10.69 3.15 -6.26
C VAL A 140 10.08 4.56 -6.37
N VAL A 141 9.82 5.22 -5.24
CA VAL A 141 9.25 6.58 -5.20
C VAL A 141 10.30 7.66 -5.50
N ARG A 142 11.57 7.45 -5.13
CA ARG A 142 12.69 8.37 -5.41
C ARG A 142 12.83 8.81 -6.88
N PRO A 143 12.86 7.93 -7.90
CA PRO A 143 13.01 8.33 -9.29
C PRO A 143 11.82 9.16 -9.78
N ILE A 144 10.61 8.91 -9.25
CA ILE A 144 9.39 9.64 -9.59
C ILE A 144 9.44 11.08 -9.04
N LEU A 145 9.95 11.25 -7.81
CA LEU A 145 10.25 12.55 -7.21
C LEU A 145 11.36 13.32 -7.95
N GLY A 146 12.43 12.64 -8.35
CA GLY A 146 13.54 13.24 -9.10
C GLY A 146 13.11 13.75 -10.48
N TYR A 147 12.23 13.01 -11.17
CA TYR A 147 11.72 13.37 -12.48
C TYR A 147 10.82 14.63 -12.47
N THR A 148 10.07 14.83 -11.39
CA THR A 148 9.13 15.95 -11.25
C THR A 148 9.80 17.26 -10.83
N LEU A 149 10.90 17.20 -10.07
CA LEU A 149 11.67 18.39 -9.69
C LEU A 149 12.59 18.88 -10.81
N GLY A 150 13.16 17.99 -11.63
CA GLY A 150 14.02 18.37 -12.76
C GLY A 150 13.30 19.14 -13.88
N ARG A 151 12.01 18.86 -14.11
CA ARG A 151 11.21 19.56 -15.15
C ARG A 151 10.80 20.98 -14.78
N ARG A 152 10.62 21.31 -13.49
CA ARG A 152 10.32 22.69 -13.07
C ARG A 152 11.51 23.64 -13.20
N GLN A 153 12.73 23.14 -13.05
CA GLN A 153 13.95 23.94 -13.25
C GLN A 153 14.29 24.14 -14.74
N ALA A 154 14.01 23.14 -15.59
CA ALA A 154 14.20 23.25 -17.04
C ALA A 154 13.24 24.25 -17.72
N GLY A 155 12.07 24.52 -17.11
CA GLY A 155 11.08 25.51 -17.60
C GLY A 155 11.28 26.94 -17.08
N HIS A 156 12.23 27.18 -16.17
CA HIS A 156 12.52 28.51 -15.60
C HIS A 156 13.93 29.00 -15.95
N LYS A 157 14.44 28.69 -17.14
CA LYS A 157 15.61 29.41 -17.65
C LYS A 157 15.12 30.81 -18.04
N PRO A 158 15.53 31.90 -17.34
CA PRO A 158 15.18 33.25 -17.80
C PRO A 158 15.80 33.43 -19.18
N ALA A 159 15.06 34.06 -20.10
CA ALA A 159 15.65 34.49 -21.36
C ALA A 159 16.91 35.32 -21.04
N PRO A 160 18.05 35.10 -21.72
CA PRO A 160 19.18 35.99 -21.57
C PRO A 160 18.71 37.38 -21.99
N ASN A 161 18.75 38.34 -21.05
CA ASN A 161 18.55 39.75 -21.38
C ASN A 161 19.62 40.13 -22.39
N GLY A 162 19.22 40.21 -23.65
CA GLY A 162 20.01 40.76 -24.74
C GLY A 162 20.12 42.26 -24.54
N SER A 163 21.36 42.68 -24.30
CA SER A 163 21.90 44.04 -24.30
C SER A 163 21.71 44.75 -25.63
#